data_AF-K9KAA7-F1
#
_entry.id   AF-K9KAA7-F1
#
_cell.length_a   1.000
_cell.length_b   1.000
_cell.length_c   1.000
_cell.angle_alpha   90.00
_cell.angle_beta   90.00
_cell.angle_gamma   90.00
#
_symmetry.space_group_name_H-M   'P 1'
#
loop_
_entity.id
_entity.type
_entity.pdbx_description
1 polymer ?
#
loop_
_entity_poly.entity_id
_entity_poly.type
_entity_poly.pdbx_seq_one_letter_code
_entity_poly.pdbx_strand_id
1 'polypeptide(L)'
;DDNEDENSANQIAGKIPNFCVLLHGSLKVEGMVAIVQLGPEWHGMLYSQADSKKKSNLMMSLFEPGPEPLPWLGKMAQLGPISDAKENPYGEDDNKSPFPLQPKNKRSYAQNVTVWIKPSGLQTDVQKILRNARKLPEKTQTFYKELNRLRKAALAFGFLDLLKGVADMLERECTLLPDTAHPDAAFQLTHAAQQLKLASTGTSEYAGYDHNITPLQTDFSGSSTERM
;
A
#
# COMPACT_ATOMS: atom_id res chain seq x y z
N ASP A 1 33.56 37.12 -45.33
CA ASP A 1 33.71 35.75 -45.83
C ASP A 1 33.36 34.70 -44.80
N ASP A 2 34.12 34.48 -43.73
CA ASP A 2 33.86 33.37 -42.78
C ASP A 2 32.42 33.29 -42.22
N ASN A 3 31.76 34.41 -41.91
CA ASN A 3 30.39 34.43 -41.41
C ASN A 3 29.29 34.16 -42.47
N GLU A 4 29.57 34.45 -43.74
CA GLU A 4 28.62 34.17 -44.84
C GLU A 4 28.67 32.69 -45.25
N ASP A 5 29.86 32.08 -45.16
CA ASP A 5 30.09 30.66 -45.40
C ASP A 5 29.49 29.78 -44.29
N GLU A 6 29.63 30.15 -43.00
CA GLU A 6 28.98 29.42 -41.89
C GLU A 6 27.45 29.47 -41.96
N ASN A 7 26.88 30.60 -42.35
CA ASN A 7 25.43 30.75 -42.47
C ASN A 7 24.89 29.93 -43.66
N SER A 8 25.67 29.84 -44.75
CA SER A 8 25.37 28.98 -45.88
C SER A 8 25.47 27.48 -45.50
N ALA A 9 26.49 27.09 -44.73
CA ALA A 9 26.64 25.73 -44.23
C ALA A 9 25.47 25.30 -43.31
N ASN A 10 25.04 26.19 -42.40
CA ASN A 10 23.90 25.92 -41.52
C ASN A 10 22.56 25.84 -42.27
N GLN A 11 22.38 26.61 -43.35
CA GLN A 11 21.17 26.51 -44.19
C GLN A 11 21.13 25.20 -44.99
N ILE A 12 22.28 24.70 -45.42
CA ILE A 12 22.38 23.40 -46.09
C ILE A 12 22.10 22.29 -45.07
N ALA A 13 22.74 22.33 -43.91
CA ALA A 13 22.54 21.36 -42.83
C ALA A 13 21.09 21.36 -42.30
N GLY A 14 20.45 22.53 -42.20
CA GLY A 14 19.07 22.68 -41.74
C GLY A 14 18.01 22.09 -42.69
N LYS A 15 18.38 21.79 -43.95
CA LYS A 15 17.52 21.11 -44.93
C LYS A 15 17.72 19.59 -44.92
N ILE A 16 18.76 19.09 -44.24
CA ILE A 16 19.02 17.66 -44.13
C ILE A 16 18.22 17.11 -42.95
N PRO A 17 17.38 16.08 -43.14
CA PRO A 17 16.65 15.46 -42.04
C PRO A 17 17.58 14.98 -40.93
N ASN A 18 17.31 15.40 -39.69
CA ASN A 18 18.11 15.03 -38.53
C ASN A 18 17.28 14.22 -37.53
N PHE A 19 17.81 13.08 -37.09
CA PHE A 19 17.13 12.19 -36.15
C PHE A 19 16.79 12.85 -34.82
N CYS A 20 17.63 13.75 -34.30
CA CYS A 20 17.37 14.46 -33.05
C CYS A 20 16.11 15.33 -33.13
N VAL A 21 15.81 15.90 -34.30
CA VAL A 21 14.59 16.69 -34.53
C VAL A 21 13.35 15.80 -34.52
N LEU A 22 13.42 14.64 -35.19
CA LEU A 22 12.34 13.65 -35.18
C LEU A 22 12.09 13.10 -33.77
N LEU A 23 13.14 12.61 -33.11
CA LEU A 23 13.06 12.04 -31.77
C LEU A 23 12.53 13.04 -30.75
N HIS A 24 13.02 14.29 -30.78
CA HIS A 24 12.52 15.35 -29.90
C HIS A 24 11.03 15.60 -30.09
N GLY A 25 10.59 15.73 -31.35
CA GLY A 25 9.17 15.92 -31.69
C GLY A 25 8.30 14.78 -31.19
N SER A 26 8.68 13.54 -31.47
CA SER A 26 7.95 12.34 -31.04
C SER A 26 7.89 12.21 -29.51
N LEU A 27 9.01 12.35 -28.81
CA LEU A 27 9.03 12.28 -27.34
C LEU A 27 8.14 13.35 -26.69
N LYS A 28 8.10 14.55 -27.28
CA LYS A 28 7.25 15.63 -26.77
C LYS A 28 5.77 15.36 -26.99
N VAL A 29 5.39 14.87 -28.17
CA VAL A 29 3.98 14.61 -28.52
C VAL A 29 3.44 13.42 -27.73
N GLU A 30 4.21 12.34 -27.64
CA GLU A 30 3.82 11.12 -26.94
C GLU A 30 4.00 11.21 -25.41
N GLY A 31 4.63 12.28 -24.91
CA GLY A 31 4.94 12.41 -23.48
C GLY A 31 5.87 11.31 -22.95
N MET A 32 6.69 10.73 -23.83
CA MET A 32 7.57 9.60 -23.52
C MET A 32 9.02 10.03 -23.28
N VAL A 33 9.82 9.09 -22.79
CA VAL A 33 11.27 9.21 -22.66
C VAL A 33 11.95 8.05 -23.38
N ALA A 34 13.16 8.27 -23.88
CA ALA A 34 13.98 7.20 -24.45
C ALA A 34 15.09 6.83 -23.47
N ILE A 35 15.14 5.56 -23.05
CA ILE A 35 16.22 5.03 -22.21
C ILE A 35 17.49 4.89 -23.05
N VAL A 36 18.62 5.33 -22.52
CA VAL A 36 19.92 5.31 -23.20
C VAL A 36 20.94 4.56 -22.37
N GLN A 37 21.79 3.78 -23.03
CA GLN A 37 22.95 3.14 -22.42
C GLN A 37 24.16 4.09 -22.49
N LEU A 38 24.70 4.44 -21.33
CA LEU A 38 25.88 5.30 -21.18
C LEU A 38 27.16 4.45 -21.06
N GLY A 39 27.03 3.26 -20.48
CA GLY A 39 28.11 2.30 -20.29
C GLY A 39 27.61 0.98 -19.67
N PRO A 40 28.52 0.08 -19.25
CA PRO A 40 28.15 -1.12 -18.50
C PRO A 40 27.45 -0.74 -17.19
N GLU A 41 26.24 -1.26 -16.98
CA GLU A 41 25.39 -0.94 -15.83
C GLU A 41 25.17 0.57 -15.59
N TRP A 42 25.23 1.38 -16.65
CA TRP A 42 24.97 2.82 -16.53
C TRP A 42 24.04 3.30 -17.64
N HIS A 43 22.92 3.88 -17.21
CA HIS A 43 21.83 4.28 -18.08
C HIS A 43 21.38 5.71 -17.79
N GLY A 44 20.70 6.31 -18.76
CA GLY A 44 20.05 7.61 -18.62
C GLY A 44 18.75 7.67 -19.42
N MET A 45 18.18 8.86 -19.51
CA MET A 45 16.99 9.12 -20.33
C MET A 45 17.14 10.37 -21.17
N LEU A 46 16.69 10.28 -22.42
CA LEU A 46 16.44 11.40 -23.31
C LEU A 46 14.98 11.80 -23.22
N TYR A 47 14.73 13.10 -23.12
CA TYR A 47 13.38 13.64 -23.01
C TYR A 47 13.31 15.05 -23.60
N SER A 48 12.11 15.48 -23.91
CA SER A 48 11.83 16.89 -24.25
C SER A 48 11.57 17.69 -22.98
N GLN A 49 11.99 18.96 -22.96
CA GLN A 49 11.57 19.91 -21.91
C GLN A 49 10.04 19.85 -21.71
N ALA A 50 9.61 19.55 -20.48
CA ALA A 50 8.20 19.30 -20.14
C ALA A 50 7.36 20.58 -20.03
N ASP A 51 7.99 21.72 -19.75
CA ASP A 51 7.31 23.02 -19.69
C ASP A 51 6.99 23.54 -21.10
N SER A 52 5.71 23.47 -21.48
CA SER A 52 5.22 23.87 -22.80
C SER A 52 5.34 25.37 -23.08
N LYS A 53 5.56 26.20 -22.05
CA LYS A 53 5.72 27.65 -22.19
C LYS A 53 7.17 28.07 -22.44
N LYS A 54 8.13 27.16 -22.30
CA LYS A 54 9.56 27.42 -22.52
C LYS A 54 10.02 26.88 -23.87
N LYS A 55 11.13 27.43 -24.37
CA LYS A 55 11.82 26.86 -25.53
C LYS A 55 12.16 25.40 -25.21
N SER A 56 11.75 24.51 -26.10
CA SER A 56 11.89 23.07 -25.93
C SER A 56 12.97 22.54 -26.86
N ASN A 57 13.84 21.69 -26.34
CA ASN A 57 14.88 21.00 -27.08
C ASN A 57 15.08 19.61 -26.47
N LEU A 58 15.80 18.74 -27.17
CA LEU A 58 16.19 17.43 -26.67
C LEU A 58 17.21 17.58 -25.55
N MET A 59 16.97 16.91 -24.43
CA MET A 59 17.87 16.92 -23.27
C MET A 59 18.07 15.51 -22.73
N MET A 60 19.19 15.31 -22.03
CA MET A 60 19.58 14.04 -21.44
C MET A 60 19.79 14.21 -19.93
N SER A 61 19.25 13.27 -19.15
CA SER A 61 19.57 13.10 -17.74
C SER A 61 20.22 11.75 -17.52
N LEU A 62 21.22 11.71 -16.65
CA LEU A 62 21.94 10.49 -16.30
C LEU A 62 21.35 9.94 -15.00
N PHE A 63 21.15 8.63 -14.92
CA PHE A 63 20.81 7.99 -13.65
C PHE A 63 22.09 7.70 -12.85
N GLU A 64 21.89 7.35 -11.58
CA GLU A 64 22.98 6.83 -10.75
C GLU A 64 23.55 5.56 -11.41
N PRO A 65 24.88 5.41 -11.49
CA PRO A 65 25.49 4.17 -11.97
C PRO A 65 25.05 2.96 -11.14
N GLY A 66 24.69 1.88 -11.81
CA GLY A 66 24.29 0.61 -11.19
C GLY A 66 23.19 -0.13 -11.96
N PRO A 67 22.93 -1.40 -11.61
CA PRO A 67 21.99 -2.25 -12.34
C PRO A 67 20.51 -1.89 -12.11
N GLU A 68 20.19 -1.25 -10.98
CA GLU A 68 18.81 -0.92 -10.55
C GLU A 68 18.78 0.52 -10.00
N PRO A 69 18.95 1.55 -10.85
CA PRO A 69 18.93 2.94 -10.41
C PRO A 69 17.54 3.39 -9.94
N LEU A 70 16.48 2.81 -10.50
CA LEU A 70 15.09 3.17 -10.24
C LEU A 70 14.31 1.92 -9.77
N PRO A 71 14.00 1.77 -8.46
CA PRO A 71 13.37 0.56 -7.93
C PRO A 71 11.99 0.25 -8.52
N TRP A 72 11.25 1.28 -8.96
CA TRP A 72 9.94 1.10 -9.60
C TRP A 72 10.03 0.61 -11.04
N LEU A 73 11.22 0.65 -11.65
CA LEU A 73 11.50 0.11 -12.99
C LEU A 73 12.21 -1.26 -12.89
N GLY A 74 12.88 -1.52 -11.76
CA GLY A 74 13.65 -2.73 -11.53
C GLY A 74 15.00 -2.68 -12.23
N LYS A 75 15.56 -3.86 -12.52
CA LYS A 75 16.87 -3.97 -13.16
C LYS A 75 16.78 -3.55 -14.62
N MET A 76 17.60 -2.58 -15.03
CA MET A 76 17.59 -2.05 -16.41
C MET A 76 17.84 -3.16 -17.45
N ALA A 77 18.71 -4.12 -17.12
CA ALA A 77 19.02 -5.26 -17.97
C ALA A 77 17.86 -6.26 -18.17
N GLN A 78 16.79 -6.17 -17.38
CA GLN A 78 15.61 -7.02 -17.47
C GLN A 78 14.43 -6.33 -18.16
N LEU A 79 14.60 -5.09 -18.61
CA LEU A 79 13.63 -4.39 -19.43
C LEU A 79 13.73 -4.92 -20.87
N GLY A 80 12.72 -5.68 -21.28
CA GLY A 80 12.62 -6.26 -22.61
C GLY A 80 11.55 -5.58 -23.48
N PRO A 81 11.55 -5.87 -24.78
CA PRO A 81 10.49 -5.41 -25.67
C PRO A 81 9.16 -6.10 -25.36
N ILE A 82 8.04 -5.40 -25.58
CA ILE A 82 6.70 -5.93 -25.34
C ILE A 82 6.37 -7.15 -26.23
N SER A 83 7.09 -7.34 -27.34
CA SER A 83 6.94 -8.48 -28.26
C SER A 83 7.27 -9.82 -27.62
N ASP A 84 8.13 -9.82 -26.60
CA ASP A 84 8.60 -11.05 -25.93
C ASP A 84 7.64 -11.46 -24.80
N ALA A 85 6.71 -10.58 -24.43
CA ALA A 85 5.68 -10.86 -23.44
C ALA A 85 4.52 -11.66 -24.06
N LYS A 86 3.89 -12.52 -23.26
CA LYS A 86 2.72 -13.31 -23.70
C LYS A 86 1.51 -12.44 -24.02
N GLU A 87 1.38 -11.33 -23.30
CA GLU A 87 0.29 -10.36 -23.41
C GLU A 87 0.90 -8.96 -23.32
N ASN A 88 0.29 -7.97 -23.97
CA ASN A 88 0.75 -6.59 -23.89
C ASN A 88 0.52 -6.05 -22.46
N PRO A 89 1.58 -5.73 -21.69
CA PRO A 89 1.42 -5.28 -20.30
C PRO A 89 0.77 -3.91 -20.18
N TYR A 90 0.71 -3.14 -21.27
CA TYR A 90 0.00 -1.85 -21.33
C TYR A 90 -1.50 -1.99 -21.67
N GLY A 91 -1.95 -3.21 -21.98
CA GLY A 91 -3.30 -3.48 -22.48
C GLY A 91 -3.45 -3.14 -23.96
N GLU A 92 -4.54 -3.61 -24.58
CA GLU A 92 -4.81 -3.34 -26.01
C GLU A 92 -5.13 -1.86 -26.26
N ASP A 93 -5.74 -1.20 -25.26
CA ASP A 93 -6.16 0.22 -25.31
C ASP A 93 -5.20 1.17 -24.56
N ASP A 94 -3.99 0.72 -24.20
CA ASP A 94 -3.00 1.50 -23.42
C ASP A 94 -3.55 2.04 -22.07
N ASN A 95 -4.39 1.23 -21.41
CA ASN A 95 -5.07 1.58 -20.16
C ASN A 95 -4.45 0.95 -18.90
N LYS A 96 -3.38 0.18 -19.07
CA LYS A 96 -2.63 -0.48 -17.99
C LYS A 96 -1.16 -0.12 -18.08
N SER A 97 -0.40 -0.47 -17.04
CA SER A 97 1.05 -0.36 -17.06
C SER A 97 1.65 -1.44 -16.18
N PRO A 98 2.78 -2.06 -16.59
CA PRO A 98 3.56 -2.93 -15.71
C PRO A 98 4.27 -2.16 -14.59
N PHE A 99 4.26 -0.82 -14.65
CA PHE A 99 4.91 0.06 -13.69
C PHE A 99 3.89 0.86 -12.88
N PRO A 100 4.21 1.21 -11.62
CA PRO A 100 5.47 0.94 -10.92
C PRO A 100 5.59 -0.50 -10.38
N LEU A 101 6.79 -1.07 -10.39
CA LEU A 101 7.09 -2.30 -9.67
C LEU A 101 6.96 -2.07 -8.16
N GLN A 102 6.19 -2.95 -7.51
CA GLN A 102 5.99 -2.86 -6.07
C GLN A 102 7.16 -3.53 -5.33
N PRO A 103 7.64 -2.93 -4.23
CA PRO A 103 8.67 -3.56 -3.42
C PRO A 103 8.13 -4.86 -2.80
N LYS A 104 9.00 -5.89 -2.69
CA LYS A 104 8.65 -7.20 -2.11
C LYS A 104 7.98 -7.09 -0.74
N ASN A 105 8.44 -6.16 0.09
CA ASN A 105 7.89 -5.88 1.41
C ASN A 105 7.26 -4.49 1.44
N LYS A 106 6.03 -4.40 1.94
CA LYS A 106 5.34 -3.13 2.16
C LYS A 106 6.07 -2.30 3.21
N ARG A 107 6.03 -0.98 3.04
CA ARG A 107 6.56 -0.02 4.03
C ARG A 107 5.57 0.17 5.18
N SER A 108 6.05 0.71 6.29
CA SER A 108 5.26 0.91 7.51
C SER A 108 3.97 1.73 7.29
N TYR A 109 3.97 2.69 6.37
CA TYR A 109 2.80 3.50 6.04
C TYR A 109 1.81 2.81 5.08
N ALA A 110 2.25 1.76 4.38
CA ALA A 110 1.44 0.96 3.46
C ALA A 110 1.01 -0.39 4.07
N GLN A 111 1.27 -0.58 5.37
CA GLN A 111 0.92 -1.76 6.12
C GLN A 111 0.40 -1.34 7.50
N ASN A 112 -0.42 -2.19 8.11
CA ASN A 112 -0.86 -1.94 9.48
C ASN A 112 0.31 -2.20 10.44
N VAL A 113 0.79 -1.13 11.07
CA VAL A 113 1.77 -1.18 12.16
C VAL A 113 1.16 -0.59 13.43
N THR A 114 1.59 -1.07 14.59
CA THR A 114 1.09 -0.60 15.89
C THR A 114 2.19 0.20 16.59
N VAL A 115 1.86 1.42 17.02
CA VAL A 115 2.81 2.33 17.68
C VAL A 115 2.14 2.99 18.90
N TRP A 116 2.59 2.63 20.10
CA TRP A 116 2.02 3.11 21.37
C TRP A 116 2.99 3.94 22.21
N ILE A 117 4.02 4.51 21.58
CA ILE A 117 4.96 5.43 22.24
C ILE A 117 4.23 6.70 22.72
N LYS A 118 3.27 7.20 21.93
CA LYS A 118 2.43 8.34 22.28
C LYS A 118 1.07 7.85 22.79
N PRO A 119 0.51 8.45 23.87
CA PRO A 119 -0.80 8.06 24.41
C PRO A 119 -1.93 8.09 23.38
N SER A 120 -1.89 9.06 22.45
CA SER A 120 -2.91 9.21 21.40
C SER A 120 -2.99 8.01 20.46
N GLY A 121 -1.87 7.34 20.18
CA GLY A 121 -1.84 6.14 19.32
C GLY A 121 -2.59 4.98 19.97
N LEU A 122 -2.31 4.73 21.26
CA LEU A 122 -3.01 3.71 22.03
C LEU A 122 -4.50 4.02 22.17
N GLN A 123 -4.84 5.27 22.51
CA GLN A 123 -6.23 5.71 22.63
C GLN A 123 -7.00 5.51 21.32
N THR A 124 -6.38 5.79 20.16
CA THR A 124 -7.01 5.61 18.84
C THR A 124 -7.34 4.14 18.58
N ASP A 125 -6.42 3.23 18.88
CA ASP A 125 -6.64 1.79 18.69
C ASP A 125 -7.75 1.25 19.59
N VAL A 126 -7.74 1.61 20.88
CA VAL A 126 -8.80 1.22 21.83
C VAL A 126 -10.15 1.81 21.41
N GLN A 127 -10.20 3.09 21.06
CA GLN A 127 -11.43 3.72 20.57
C GLN A 127 -11.98 3.05 19.32
N LYS A 128 -11.11 2.62 18.39
CA LYS A 128 -11.54 1.90 17.18
C LYS A 128 -12.20 0.57 17.53
N ILE A 129 -11.66 -0.17 18.51
CA ILE A 129 -12.26 -1.40 19.02
C ILE A 129 -13.63 -1.10 19.64
N LEU A 130 -13.73 -0.11 20.54
CA LEU A 130 -14.99 0.24 21.22
C LEU A 130 -16.07 0.73 20.23
N ARG A 131 -15.70 1.47 19.18
CA ARG A 131 -16.66 1.86 18.12
C ARG A 131 -17.23 0.66 17.37
N ASN A 132 -16.43 -0.37 17.14
CA ASN A 132 -16.88 -1.60 16.49
C ASN A 132 -17.68 -2.50 17.45
N ALA A 133 -17.31 -2.53 18.74
CA ALA A 133 -18.02 -3.24 19.80
C ALA A 133 -19.49 -2.82 19.90
N ARG A 134 -19.77 -1.51 19.82
CA ARG A 134 -21.14 -0.96 19.86
C ARG A 134 -21.99 -1.26 18.61
N LYS A 135 -21.38 -1.82 17.56
CA LYS A 135 -22.03 -2.16 16.29
C LYS A 135 -22.07 -3.66 16.05
N LEU A 136 -22.03 -4.46 17.12
CA LEU A 136 -22.20 -5.91 17.02
C LEU A 136 -23.68 -6.25 16.86
N PRO A 137 -24.04 -7.25 16.04
CA PRO A 137 -23.16 -8.18 15.31
C PRO A 137 -22.65 -7.68 13.94
N GLU A 138 -23.09 -6.53 13.44
CA GLU A 138 -22.78 -6.04 12.08
C GLU A 138 -21.27 -5.91 11.79
N LYS A 139 -20.48 -5.53 12.81
CA LYS A 139 -19.02 -5.32 12.71
C LYS A 139 -18.19 -6.41 13.37
N THR A 140 -18.73 -7.61 13.56
CA THR A 140 -18.03 -8.73 14.23
C THR A 140 -16.64 -9.00 13.65
N GLN A 141 -16.52 -9.17 12.33
CA GLN A 141 -15.23 -9.47 11.70
C GLN A 141 -14.18 -8.37 11.95
N THR A 142 -14.57 -7.10 11.80
CA THR A 142 -13.67 -5.97 12.02
C THR A 142 -13.32 -5.81 13.50
N PHE A 143 -14.29 -6.01 14.41
CA PHE A 143 -14.06 -6.00 15.84
C PHE A 143 -12.99 -7.01 16.26
N TYR A 144 -13.16 -8.29 15.89
CA TYR A 144 -12.18 -9.33 16.24
C TYR A 144 -10.83 -9.15 15.55
N LYS A 145 -10.79 -8.59 14.34
CA LYS A 145 -9.52 -8.26 13.66
C LYS A 145 -8.74 -7.18 14.42
N GLU A 146 -9.41 -6.12 14.85
CA GLU A 146 -8.78 -5.04 15.61
C GLU A 146 -8.40 -5.48 17.04
N LEU A 147 -9.24 -6.31 17.67
CA LEU A 147 -8.97 -6.91 18.99
C LEU A 147 -7.71 -7.80 18.94
N ASN A 148 -7.63 -8.72 17.98
CA ASN A 148 -6.46 -9.58 17.83
C ASN A 148 -5.20 -8.79 17.46
N ARG A 149 -5.34 -7.69 16.69
CA ARG A 149 -4.21 -6.79 16.40
C ARG A 149 -3.67 -6.16 17.68
N LEU A 150 -4.55 -5.63 18.54
CA LEU A 150 -4.16 -5.09 19.85
C LEU A 150 -3.54 -6.19 20.73
N ARG A 151 -4.16 -7.39 20.78
CA ARG A 151 -3.66 -8.53 21.54
C ARG A 151 -2.23 -8.89 21.15
N LYS A 152 -1.97 -9.11 19.85
CA LYS A 152 -0.65 -9.46 19.33
C LYS A 152 0.38 -8.38 19.61
N ALA A 153 0.02 -7.11 19.45
CA ALA A 153 0.92 -6.00 19.77
C ALA A 153 1.26 -5.93 21.27
N ALA A 154 0.26 -6.07 22.14
CA ALA A 154 0.47 -6.08 23.59
C ALA A 154 1.35 -7.25 24.05
N LEU A 155 1.15 -8.45 23.48
CA LEU A 155 1.99 -9.61 23.76
C LEU A 155 3.44 -9.40 23.27
N ALA A 156 3.62 -8.85 22.06
CA ALA A 156 4.96 -8.57 21.52
C ALA A 156 5.71 -7.51 22.33
N PHE A 157 5.01 -6.51 22.86
CA PHE A 157 5.59 -5.46 23.70
C PHE A 157 5.71 -5.86 25.18
N GLY A 158 5.15 -7.01 25.59
CA GLY A 158 5.07 -7.41 27.00
C GLY A 158 4.13 -6.51 27.84
N PHE A 159 3.23 -5.76 27.20
CA PHE A 159 2.33 -4.83 27.88
C PHE A 159 1.02 -5.51 28.29
N LEU A 160 1.11 -6.50 29.18
CA LEU A 160 -0.02 -7.37 29.55
C LEU A 160 -1.13 -6.65 30.34
N ASP A 161 -0.79 -5.62 31.11
CA ASP A 161 -1.79 -4.85 31.86
C ASP A 161 -2.76 -4.08 30.95
N LEU A 162 -2.33 -3.74 29.72
CA LEU A 162 -3.24 -3.19 28.72
C LEU A 162 -4.37 -4.17 28.37
N LEU A 163 -4.06 -5.47 28.29
CA LEU A 163 -5.06 -6.49 27.97
C LEU A 163 -6.12 -6.58 29.06
N LYS A 164 -5.72 -6.49 30.34
CA LYS A 164 -6.65 -6.42 31.48
C LYS A 164 -7.53 -5.18 31.37
N GLY A 165 -6.92 -4.01 31.16
CA GLY A 165 -7.66 -2.74 31.06
C GLY A 165 -8.66 -2.71 29.89
N VAL A 166 -8.29 -3.26 28.72
CA VAL A 166 -9.21 -3.35 27.57
C VAL A 166 -10.33 -4.36 27.84
N ALA A 167 -10.06 -5.47 28.53
CA ALA A 167 -11.09 -6.43 28.90
C ALA A 167 -12.13 -5.81 29.84
N ASP A 168 -11.69 -5.08 30.87
CA ASP A 168 -12.59 -4.38 31.79
C ASP A 168 -13.42 -3.30 31.07
N MET A 169 -12.85 -2.64 30.05
CA MET A 169 -13.62 -1.73 29.19
C MET A 169 -14.69 -2.46 28.37
N LEU A 170 -14.40 -3.65 27.83
CA LEU A 170 -15.39 -4.44 27.08
C LEU A 170 -16.51 -4.95 27.98
N GLU A 171 -16.20 -5.39 29.21
CA GLU A 171 -17.21 -5.75 30.21
C GLU A 171 -18.11 -4.55 30.54
N ARG A 172 -17.51 -3.37 30.75
CA ARG A 172 -18.27 -2.14 30.97
C ARG A 172 -19.18 -1.81 29.77
N GLU A 173 -18.68 -1.88 28.54
CA GLU A 173 -19.52 -1.65 27.35
C GLU A 173 -20.65 -2.67 27.23
N CYS A 174 -20.43 -3.93 27.62
CA CYS A 174 -21.49 -4.95 27.65
C CYS A 174 -22.62 -4.56 28.62
N THR A 175 -22.29 -4.00 29.79
CA THR A 175 -23.30 -3.52 30.76
C THR A 175 -24.01 -2.23 30.33
N LEU A 176 -23.43 -1.47 29.38
CA LEU A 176 -23.96 -0.21 28.87
C LEU A 176 -24.66 -0.37 27.51
N LEU A 177 -24.88 -1.60 27.06
CA LEU A 177 -25.64 -1.85 25.84
C LEU A 177 -27.07 -1.31 25.98
N PRO A 178 -27.60 -0.58 24.98
CA PRO A 178 -29.00 -0.18 24.97
C PRO A 178 -29.94 -1.38 24.96
N ASP A 179 -31.16 -1.22 25.47
CA ASP A 179 -32.20 -2.28 25.43
C ASP A 179 -32.57 -2.71 24.01
N THR A 180 -32.25 -1.88 23.00
CA THR A 180 -32.45 -2.17 21.58
C THR A 180 -31.28 -2.91 20.93
N ALA A 181 -30.21 -3.20 21.67
CA ALA A 181 -29.04 -3.91 21.17
C ALA A 181 -29.38 -5.37 20.84
N HIS A 182 -28.75 -5.90 19.80
CA HIS A 182 -28.92 -7.29 19.42
C HIS A 182 -28.33 -8.22 20.50
N PRO A 183 -29.00 -9.34 20.87
CA PRO A 183 -28.57 -10.22 21.96
C PRO A 183 -27.16 -10.78 21.77
N ASP A 184 -26.76 -11.07 20.52
CA ASP A 184 -25.40 -11.53 20.18
C ASP A 184 -24.30 -10.56 20.65
N ALA A 185 -24.56 -9.25 20.71
CA ALA A 185 -23.56 -8.27 21.13
C ALA A 185 -23.04 -8.55 22.55
N ALA A 186 -23.92 -8.90 23.49
CA ALA A 186 -23.54 -9.21 24.86
C ALA A 186 -22.68 -10.48 24.96
N PHE A 187 -23.03 -11.52 24.19
CA PHE A 187 -22.26 -12.77 24.13
C PHE A 187 -20.85 -12.53 23.57
N GLN A 188 -20.74 -11.81 22.45
CA GLN A 188 -19.46 -11.55 21.81
C GLN A 188 -18.55 -10.66 22.67
N LEU A 189 -19.10 -9.63 23.34
CA LEU A 189 -18.31 -8.75 24.21
C LEU A 189 -17.81 -9.47 25.46
N THR A 190 -18.66 -10.26 26.10
CA THR A 190 -18.29 -11.04 27.28
C THR A 190 -17.22 -12.06 26.94
N HIS A 191 -17.38 -12.80 25.83
CA HIS A 191 -16.39 -13.74 25.33
C HIS A 191 -15.05 -13.05 25.03
N ALA A 192 -15.08 -11.96 24.26
CA ALA A 192 -13.88 -11.21 23.93
C ALA A 192 -13.13 -10.73 25.18
N ALA A 193 -13.84 -10.22 26.20
CA ALA A 193 -13.24 -9.78 27.45
C ALA A 193 -12.59 -10.93 28.23
N GLN A 194 -13.29 -12.07 28.39
CA GLN A 194 -12.76 -13.24 29.09
C GLN A 194 -11.49 -13.77 28.40
N GLN A 195 -11.52 -13.90 27.08
CA GLN A 195 -10.37 -14.38 26.31
C GLN A 195 -9.17 -13.42 26.40
N LEU A 196 -9.42 -12.11 26.46
CA LEU A 196 -8.37 -11.12 26.63
C LEU A 196 -7.76 -11.16 28.05
N LYS A 197 -8.58 -11.41 29.08
CA LYS A 197 -8.08 -11.66 30.45
C LYS A 197 -7.21 -12.91 30.50
N LEU A 198 -7.63 -14.00 29.87
CA LEU A 198 -6.82 -15.22 29.77
C LEU A 198 -5.48 -14.96 29.07
N ALA A 199 -5.47 -14.21 27.96
CA ALA A 199 -4.24 -13.83 27.27
C ALA A 199 -3.30 -12.96 28.13
N SER A 200 -3.85 -12.14 29.04
CA SER A 200 -3.07 -11.28 29.94
C SER A 200 -2.29 -12.03 31.02
N THR A 201 -2.62 -13.31 31.28
CA THR A 201 -1.97 -14.12 32.32
C THR A 201 -0.60 -14.67 31.91
N GLY A 202 -0.25 -14.61 30.62
CA GLY A 202 1.05 -15.03 30.08
C GLY A 202 1.34 -16.55 30.11
N THR A 203 0.47 -17.36 30.72
CA THR A 203 0.69 -18.81 30.97
C THR A 203 -0.25 -19.72 30.20
N SER A 204 -1.29 -19.16 29.57
CA SER A 204 -2.32 -19.90 28.85
C SER A 204 -2.01 -20.05 27.35
N GLU A 205 -2.61 -21.05 26.69
CA GLU A 205 -2.61 -21.18 25.21
C GLU A 205 -3.07 -19.90 24.50
N TYR A 206 -3.94 -19.12 25.16
CA TYR A 206 -4.42 -17.82 24.69
C TYR A 206 -3.36 -16.70 24.72
N ALA A 207 -2.22 -16.91 25.39
CA ALA A 207 -1.04 -16.04 25.34
C ALA A 207 -0.14 -16.33 24.12
N GLY A 208 -0.42 -17.39 23.35
CA GLY A 208 0.29 -17.68 22.11
C GLY A 208 0.11 -16.56 21.08
N TYR A 209 1.19 -16.14 20.43
CA TYR A 209 1.15 -15.06 19.43
C TYR A 209 0.27 -15.44 18.21
N ASP A 210 0.26 -16.73 17.85
CA ASP A 210 -0.48 -17.23 16.69
C ASP A 210 -1.95 -17.54 16.99
N HIS A 211 -2.31 -17.75 18.26
CA HIS A 211 -3.67 -18.04 18.67
C HIS A 211 -4.56 -16.80 18.52
N ASN A 212 -5.58 -16.83 17.65
CA ASN A 212 -6.50 -15.70 17.51
C ASN A 212 -7.80 -15.96 18.29
N ILE A 213 -8.31 -14.91 18.94
CA ILE A 213 -9.65 -14.93 19.52
C ILE A 213 -10.66 -14.96 18.37
N THR A 214 -11.45 -16.02 18.28
CA THR A 214 -12.52 -16.18 17.30
C THR A 214 -13.87 -15.80 17.90
N PRO A 215 -14.82 -15.28 17.09
CA PRO A 215 -16.18 -15.04 17.55
C PRO A 215 -16.85 -16.33 18.03
N LEU A 216 -17.77 -16.20 18.99
CA LEU A 216 -18.67 -17.30 19.32
C LEU A 216 -19.59 -17.56 18.14
N GLN A 217 -19.83 -18.84 17.84
CA GLN A 217 -20.93 -19.21 16.94
C GLN A 217 -22.21 -19.16 17.77
N THR A 218 -23.12 -18.28 17.38
CA THR A 218 -24.40 -18.10 18.04
C THR A 218 -25.53 -18.37 17.06
N ASP A 219 -26.59 -19.03 17.52
CA ASP A 219 -27.71 -19.46 16.67
C ASP A 219 -28.73 -18.33 16.41
N PHE A 220 -28.35 -17.06 16.62
CA PHE A 220 -29.25 -15.91 16.45
C PHE A 220 -29.56 -15.60 14.98
N SER A 221 -28.76 -16.14 14.04
CA SER A 221 -29.03 -16.06 12.60
C SER A 221 -29.95 -17.20 12.13
N GLY A 222 -31.17 -17.29 12.67
CA GLY A 222 -32.30 -17.96 12.03
C GLY A 222 -32.25 -19.49 11.91
N SER A 223 -32.84 -20.16 12.90
CA SER A 223 -33.67 -21.36 12.71
C SER A 223 -34.95 -20.99 11.93
N SER A 224 -34.83 -20.61 10.67
CA SER A 224 -35.96 -20.27 9.79
C SER A 224 -36.41 -21.42 8.88
N THR A 225 -36.05 -22.67 9.19
CA THR A 225 -36.31 -23.87 8.36
C THR A 225 -37.13 -24.96 9.02
N GLU A 226 -38.01 -24.66 9.99
CA GLU A 226 -39.05 -25.62 10.43
C GLU A 226 -40.38 -24.92 10.72
N ARG A 227 -41.04 -24.42 9.68
CA ARG A 227 -42.50 -24.33 9.60
C ARG A 227 -42.93 -24.54 8.15
N MET A 228 -43.01 -25.80 7.74
CA MET A 228 -44.00 -26.33 6.79
C MET A 228 -43.98 -27.85 6.81
#